data_AF-A0A933J9F1-F1
#
_entry.id   AF-A0A933J9F1-F1
#
_cell.length_a   1.000
_cell.length_b   1.000
_cell.length_c   1.000
_cell.angle_alpha   90.00
_cell.angle_beta   90.00
_cell.angle_gamma   90.00
#
_symmetry.space_group_name_H-M   'P 1'
#
loop_
_entity.id
_entity.type
_entity.pdbx_description
1 polymer ?
#
loop_
_entity_poly.entity_id
_entity_poly.type
_entity_poly.pdbx_seq_one_letter_code
_entity_poly.pdbx_strand_id
1 'polypeptide(L)'
;MTPTEVGYGRRTVPLLGIIAILALTSCSVFAPPTPTPAAPGTVAPGTVEPPYPTPPATGTVEPPYPTPPTAIPTGTEQRPYPTPTVTPTATPPNVTFNPNWIVQVLCDGQVFDGYTKKLFVLNSARDQDPNIQKVIRNCTFRNSAMAAIVLQNAKNVLIEGNTFENIRTRIAGDGVHAINIPCPAGCAIDNITIRNNVFKDIGADGVQIGQDTRNVTNVFIQNNEFSAQEGVGENGVDVKGAEGPIYITGNKMHGFRPCRSPKTTPPGIQDCTGSSGPAITIHDGGIIKTPAFNVIVENNELYDNVYGLSISAGAKNITVRGNRIFNNLQMGIEVDQVYSLSISGNTLSGNPTHILLSKTPLSGGSCALTDNTFIGGVINIKGGC
;
A
#
# COMPACT_ATOMS: atom_id res chain seq x y z
N MET A 1 -57.65 32.30 -34.11
CA MET A 1 -56.87 31.09 -33.81
C MET A 1 -56.84 30.94 -32.29
N THR A 2 -57.56 29.94 -31.79
CA THR A 2 -57.61 29.51 -30.39
C THR A 2 -56.30 28.80 -30.00
N PRO A 3 -55.90 28.93 -28.73
CA PRO A 3 -55.66 27.73 -27.91
C PRO A 3 -56.24 27.93 -26.49
N THR A 4 -57.27 27.20 -26.08
CA THR A 4 -57.28 25.87 -25.43
C THR A 4 -56.54 25.83 -24.08
N GLU A 5 -57.36 25.87 -23.02
CA GLU A 5 -57.03 25.58 -21.62
C GLU A 5 -56.61 24.12 -21.42
N VAL A 6 -55.70 23.87 -20.47
CA VAL A 6 -55.57 22.58 -19.78
C VAL A 6 -55.48 22.84 -18.29
N GLY A 7 -56.45 22.29 -17.57
CA GLY A 7 -56.72 22.54 -16.16
C GLY A 7 -55.81 21.84 -15.17
N TYR A 8 -55.70 22.47 -14.00
CA TYR A 8 -55.14 21.94 -12.77
C TYR A 8 -56.07 20.91 -12.13
N GLY A 9 -55.60 19.67 -11.99
CA GLY A 9 -56.23 18.63 -11.18
C GLY A 9 -55.48 18.42 -9.87
N ARG A 10 -56.01 18.97 -8.77
CA ARG A 10 -55.62 18.62 -7.40
C ARG A 10 -55.94 17.14 -7.13
N ARG A 11 -54.97 16.38 -6.62
CA ARG A 11 -55.26 15.19 -5.79
C ARG A 11 -54.50 15.30 -4.47
N THR A 12 -55.29 15.49 -3.43
CA THR A 12 -54.98 15.24 -2.02
C THR A 12 -54.82 13.74 -1.79
N VAL A 13 -53.78 13.35 -1.05
CA VAL A 13 -53.63 12.00 -0.49
C VAL A 13 -53.38 12.17 1.02
N PRO A 14 -54.10 11.43 1.89
CA PRO A 14 -54.05 11.66 3.32
C PRO A 14 -52.77 11.09 3.95
N LEU A 15 -52.20 11.91 4.85
CA LEU A 15 -51.12 11.56 5.77
C LEU A 15 -51.72 10.70 6.89
N LEU A 16 -51.44 9.40 6.90
CA LEU A 16 -51.72 8.52 8.04
C LEU A 16 -50.42 8.32 8.81
N GLY A 17 -50.35 8.94 9.98
CA GLY A 17 -49.28 8.80 10.94
C GLY A 17 -49.32 7.42 11.60
N ILE A 18 -48.15 6.79 11.69
CA ILE A 18 -47.86 5.73 12.65
C ILE A 18 -46.73 6.25 13.52
N ILE A 19 -47.09 6.67 14.73
CA ILE A 19 -46.17 6.98 15.82
C ILE A 19 -45.83 5.65 16.48
N ALA A 20 -44.62 5.13 16.25
CA ALA A 20 -44.06 4.06 17.05
C ALA A 20 -43.25 4.67 18.20
N ILE A 21 -43.82 4.60 19.40
CA ILE A 21 -43.11 4.91 20.66
C ILE A 21 -42.21 3.71 20.95
N LEU A 22 -40.90 3.84 20.68
CA LEU A 22 -39.89 2.94 21.23
C LEU A 22 -39.36 3.56 22.52
N ALA A 23 -39.72 2.94 23.64
CA ALA A 23 -39.11 3.19 24.93
C ALA A 23 -37.67 2.65 24.90
N LEU A 24 -36.69 3.56 24.94
CA LEU A 24 -35.30 3.23 25.23
C LEU A 24 -35.14 3.12 26.75
N THR A 25 -35.08 1.89 27.25
CA THR A 25 -34.54 1.59 28.57
C THR A 25 -33.03 1.81 28.55
N SER A 26 -32.57 2.82 29.28
CA SER A 26 -31.15 3.10 29.51
C SER A 26 -30.54 2.02 30.42
N CYS A 27 -29.69 1.17 29.85
CA CYS A 27 -28.73 0.39 30.64
C CYS A 27 -27.49 1.25 30.89
N SER A 28 -27.37 1.74 32.12
CA SER A 28 -26.18 2.40 32.64
C SER A 28 -25.07 1.36 32.82
N VAL A 29 -24.12 1.30 31.89
CA VAL A 29 -22.88 0.56 32.11
C VAL A 29 -21.94 1.45 32.90
N PHE A 30 -21.66 1.06 34.14
CA PHE A 30 -20.65 1.68 34.99
C PHE A 30 -19.28 1.59 34.30
N ALA A 31 -18.70 2.74 33.96
CA ALA A 31 -17.28 2.82 33.66
C ALA A 31 -16.49 2.59 34.95
N PRO A 32 -15.43 1.75 34.94
CA PRO A 32 -14.52 1.64 36.07
C PRO A 32 -13.81 2.99 36.30
N PRO A 33 -13.51 3.36 37.56
CA PRO A 33 -12.92 4.65 37.87
C PRO A 33 -11.53 4.79 37.25
N THR A 34 -11.31 5.94 36.62
CA THR A 34 -10.01 6.39 36.12
C THR A 34 -9.01 6.46 37.28
N PRO A 35 -7.83 5.82 37.21
CA PRO A 35 -6.83 5.94 38.25
C PRO A 35 -6.35 7.39 38.33
N THR A 36 -6.41 7.94 39.54
CA THR A 36 -5.90 9.27 39.88
C THR A 36 -4.39 9.34 39.63
N PRO A 37 -3.85 10.42 39.02
CA PRO A 37 -2.41 10.57 38.89
C PRO A 37 -1.78 10.70 40.28
N ALA A 38 -0.79 9.86 40.57
CA ALA A 38 0.02 10.01 41.77
C ALA A 38 0.76 11.35 41.71
N ALA A 39 0.75 12.08 42.83
CA ALA A 39 1.49 13.33 42.99
C ALA A 39 3.00 13.09 42.78
N PRO A 40 3.74 14.08 42.23
CA PRO A 40 5.17 13.95 41.99
C PRO A 40 5.93 13.87 43.32
N GLY A 41 6.39 12.67 43.67
CA GLY A 41 7.28 12.42 44.79
C GLY A 41 8.70 12.89 44.47
N THR A 42 9.31 13.63 45.39
CA THR A 42 10.70 14.03 45.39
C THR A 42 11.63 12.82 45.46
N VAL A 43 12.52 12.68 44.47
CA VAL A 43 13.52 11.60 44.40
C VAL A 43 14.68 11.91 45.35
N ALA A 44 14.92 11.03 46.32
CA ALA A 44 16.12 11.02 47.14
C ALA A 44 17.31 10.42 46.33
N PRO A 45 18.54 10.95 46.46
CA PRO A 45 19.67 10.43 45.72
C PRO A 45 20.27 9.20 46.41
N GLY A 46 20.45 8.13 45.65
CA GLY A 46 21.40 7.05 45.98
C GLY A 46 20.78 5.70 46.31
N THR A 47 20.39 4.96 45.28
CA THR A 47 20.42 3.48 45.31
C THR A 47 20.93 2.99 43.96
N VAL A 48 22.06 2.29 43.98
CA VAL A 48 22.62 1.58 42.84
C VAL A 48 21.71 0.39 42.54
N GLU A 49 21.15 0.34 41.33
CA GLU A 49 20.39 -0.82 40.85
C GLU A 49 21.29 -2.06 40.78
N PRO A 50 20.85 -3.23 41.28
CA PRO A 50 21.54 -4.48 41.01
C PRO A 50 21.41 -4.85 39.53
N PRO A 51 22.40 -5.55 38.94
CA PRO A 51 22.32 -5.98 37.56
C PRO A 51 21.12 -6.90 37.34
N TYR A 52 20.39 -6.64 36.25
CA TYR A 52 19.26 -7.44 35.80
C TYR A 52 19.67 -8.92 35.63
N PRO A 53 18.86 -9.89 36.10
CA PRO A 53 19.14 -11.29 35.87
C PRO A 53 19.07 -11.59 34.36
N THR A 54 20.14 -12.14 33.83
CA THR A 54 20.17 -12.76 32.50
C THR A 54 19.05 -13.81 32.41
N PRO A 55 18.17 -13.75 31.39
CA PRO A 55 17.13 -14.77 31.24
C PRO A 55 17.79 -16.14 30.97
N PRO A 56 17.18 -17.24 31.43
CA PRO A 56 17.71 -18.56 31.21
C PRO A 56 17.73 -18.86 29.71
N ALA A 57 18.85 -19.38 29.22
CA ALA A 57 18.98 -19.89 27.86
C ALA A 57 18.06 -21.12 27.69
N THR A 58 16.82 -20.90 27.29
CA THR A 58 15.96 -21.96 26.79
C THR A 58 16.41 -22.29 25.38
N GLY A 59 17.21 -23.34 25.24
CA GLY A 59 17.54 -23.95 23.96
C GLY A 59 16.29 -24.60 23.36
N THR A 60 15.49 -23.80 22.64
CA THR A 60 14.53 -24.34 21.69
C THR A 60 15.29 -24.68 20.42
N VAL A 61 15.47 -25.98 20.18
CA VAL A 61 15.93 -26.50 18.90
C VAL A 61 14.91 -26.07 17.85
N GLU A 62 15.29 -25.08 17.06
CA GLU A 62 14.53 -24.64 15.89
C GLU A 62 14.48 -25.82 14.90
N PRO A 63 13.31 -26.21 14.37
CA PRO A 63 13.25 -27.24 13.34
C PRO A 63 14.11 -26.79 12.16
N PRO A 64 14.87 -27.68 11.51
CA PRO A 64 15.69 -27.30 10.38
C PRO A 64 14.82 -26.64 9.31
N TYR A 65 15.14 -25.39 9.00
CA TYR A 65 14.60 -24.71 7.85
C TYR A 65 14.83 -25.58 6.61
N PRO A 66 13.86 -25.68 5.68
CA PRO A 66 14.11 -26.35 4.42
C PRO A 66 15.34 -25.72 3.78
N THR A 67 16.34 -26.55 3.51
CA THR A 67 17.54 -26.14 2.75
C THR A 67 17.09 -25.42 1.48
N PRO A 68 17.72 -24.29 1.13
CA PRO A 68 17.47 -23.63 -0.15
C PRO A 68 17.56 -24.67 -1.28
N PRO A 69 16.67 -24.62 -2.29
CA PRO A 69 16.76 -25.53 -3.41
C PRO A 69 18.18 -25.48 -3.98
N THR A 70 18.79 -26.66 -4.09
CA THR A 70 20.11 -26.87 -4.70
C THR A 70 20.16 -26.13 -6.03
N ALA A 71 21.22 -25.34 -6.23
CA ALA A 71 21.44 -24.59 -7.47
C ALA A 71 21.17 -25.49 -8.69
N ILE A 72 20.22 -25.06 -9.53
CA ILE A 72 19.89 -25.74 -10.77
C ILE A 72 21.15 -25.68 -11.66
N PRO A 73 21.62 -26.81 -12.22
CA PRO A 73 22.79 -26.82 -13.07
C PRO A 73 22.58 -25.90 -14.28
N THR A 74 23.45 -24.90 -14.38
CA THR A 74 23.55 -23.94 -15.49
C THR A 74 24.07 -24.66 -16.74
N GLY A 75 23.18 -25.38 -17.42
CA GLY A 75 23.53 -26.21 -18.56
C GLY A 75 22.40 -26.35 -19.57
N THR A 76 21.74 -25.24 -19.94
CA THR A 76 20.92 -25.20 -21.16
C THR A 76 21.12 -23.87 -21.86
N GLU A 77 21.60 -23.97 -23.10
CA GLU A 77 21.75 -22.91 -24.08
C GLU A 77 20.47 -22.07 -24.15
N GLN A 78 20.55 -20.83 -23.66
CA GLN A 78 19.42 -19.91 -23.60
C GLN A 78 19.11 -19.45 -25.03
N ARG A 79 18.07 -20.02 -25.66
CA ARG A 79 17.58 -19.51 -26.95
C ARG A 79 17.30 -18.00 -26.83
N PRO A 80 17.67 -17.18 -27.83
CA PRO A 80 17.33 -15.76 -27.82
C PRO A 80 15.80 -15.62 -27.71
N TYR A 81 15.35 -14.97 -26.64
CA TYR A 81 13.94 -14.68 -26.42
C TYR A 81 13.43 -13.77 -27.54
N PRO A 82 12.25 -14.04 -28.12
CA PRO A 82 11.64 -13.11 -29.05
C PRO A 82 11.41 -11.78 -28.33
N THR A 83 11.95 -10.69 -28.89
CA THR A 83 11.66 -9.33 -28.43
C THR A 83 10.16 -9.09 -28.59
N PRO A 84 9.41 -8.87 -27.51
CA PRO A 84 7.97 -8.63 -27.63
C PRO A 84 7.73 -7.33 -28.40
N THR A 85 6.82 -7.38 -29.37
CA THR A 85 6.31 -6.20 -30.06
C THR A 85 5.57 -5.33 -29.05
N VAL A 86 6.14 -4.17 -28.71
CA VAL A 86 5.56 -3.23 -27.74
C VAL A 86 4.38 -2.52 -28.41
N THR A 87 3.15 -2.86 -28.04
CA THR A 87 1.98 -2.04 -28.41
C THR A 87 2.16 -0.65 -27.76
N PRO A 88 2.03 0.46 -28.50
CA PRO A 88 2.20 1.80 -27.95
C PRO A 88 1.24 1.99 -26.77
N THR A 89 1.82 2.04 -25.57
CA THR A 89 1.09 2.23 -24.33
C THR A 89 0.81 3.71 -24.18
N ALA A 90 -0.42 4.08 -23.80
CA ALA A 90 -0.74 5.45 -23.47
C ALA A 90 0.26 5.95 -22.43
N THR A 91 1.05 6.97 -22.78
CA THR A 91 1.99 7.59 -21.84
C THR A 91 1.19 7.97 -20.60
N PRO A 92 1.59 7.53 -19.39
CA PRO A 92 0.96 8.01 -18.17
C PRO A 92 0.92 9.54 -18.24
N PRO A 93 -0.19 10.18 -17.85
CA PRO A 93 -0.33 11.61 -18.05
C PRO A 93 0.89 12.29 -17.45
N ASN A 94 1.64 12.98 -18.30
CA ASN A 94 2.81 13.73 -17.86
C ASN A 94 2.34 14.69 -16.78
N VAL A 95 3.02 14.70 -15.63
CA VAL A 95 2.75 15.65 -14.57
C VAL A 95 2.95 17.05 -15.17
N THR A 96 1.86 17.74 -15.46
CA THR A 96 1.90 19.04 -16.12
C THR A 96 2.46 20.05 -15.14
N PHE A 97 3.71 20.47 -15.35
CA PHE A 97 4.28 21.58 -14.61
C PHE A 97 3.49 22.86 -14.94
N ASN A 98 2.88 23.45 -13.93
CA ASN A 98 2.30 24.78 -14.07
C ASN A 98 3.38 25.82 -13.74
N PRO A 99 3.82 26.64 -14.70
CA PRO A 99 4.85 27.65 -14.45
C PRO A 99 4.43 28.72 -13.44
N ASN A 100 3.14 28.79 -13.08
CA ASN A 100 2.62 29.72 -12.09
C ASN A 100 2.61 29.15 -10.66
N TRP A 101 3.08 27.93 -10.43
CA TRP A 101 3.16 27.38 -9.08
C TRP A 101 4.26 28.05 -8.27
N ILE A 102 3.93 28.35 -7.01
CA ILE A 102 4.93 28.69 -6.00
C ILE A 102 5.64 27.40 -5.59
N VAL A 103 6.95 27.33 -5.78
CA VAL A 103 7.73 26.15 -5.37
C VAL A 103 8.22 26.32 -3.95
N GLN A 104 7.86 25.37 -3.08
CA GLN A 104 8.38 25.23 -1.73
C GLN A 104 9.28 24.00 -1.64
N VAL A 105 10.59 24.22 -1.69
CA VAL A 105 11.59 23.16 -1.51
C VAL A 105 11.71 22.87 -0.02
N LEU A 106 11.30 21.66 0.37
CA LEU A 106 11.42 21.14 1.74
C LEU A 106 12.75 20.39 1.93
N CYS A 107 13.28 19.83 0.84
CA CYS A 107 14.50 19.05 0.81
C CYS A 107 15.15 19.11 -0.58
N ASP A 108 16.45 19.34 -0.64
CA ASP A 108 17.32 19.23 -1.81
C ASP A 108 18.75 18.83 -1.39
N GLY A 109 19.12 17.57 -1.62
CA GLY A 109 20.50 17.10 -1.41
C GLY A 109 20.90 16.80 0.03
N GLN A 110 19.99 16.86 1.01
CA GLN A 110 20.32 16.58 2.42
C GLN A 110 20.30 15.09 2.76
N VAL A 111 21.06 14.72 3.79
CA VAL A 111 21.06 13.38 4.40
C VAL A 111 20.49 13.46 5.81
N PHE A 112 19.50 12.62 6.11
CA PHE A 112 18.90 12.44 7.42
C PHE A 112 19.16 11.01 7.88
N ASP A 113 20.04 10.87 8.86
CA ASP A 113 20.49 9.59 9.40
C ASP A 113 20.08 9.50 10.88
N GLY A 114 19.46 8.39 11.29
CA GLY A 114 19.14 8.15 12.70
C GLY A 114 18.09 9.09 13.29
N TYR A 115 17.21 9.69 12.46
CA TYR A 115 16.25 10.68 12.94
C TYR A 115 15.21 10.06 13.88
N THR A 116 14.87 10.76 14.97
CA THR A 116 13.99 10.27 16.05
C THR A 116 12.56 10.81 15.98
N LYS A 117 12.27 11.65 15.00
CA LYS A 117 10.94 12.23 14.73
C LYS A 117 10.65 12.22 13.24
N LYS A 118 9.37 12.14 12.87
CA LYS A 118 8.93 12.30 11.47
C LYS A 118 9.42 13.65 10.93
N LEU A 119 10.14 13.63 9.80
CA LEU A 119 10.83 14.82 9.28
C LEU A 119 9.86 15.76 8.56
N PHE A 120 9.06 15.20 7.65
CA PHE A 120 8.11 15.96 6.86
C PHE A 120 6.69 15.45 7.13
N VAL A 121 5.94 16.21 7.91
CA VAL A 121 4.51 15.95 8.17
C VAL A 121 3.71 17.07 7.50
N LEU A 122 3.08 16.77 6.37
CA LEU A 122 2.33 17.75 5.58
C LEU A 122 0.84 17.69 5.93
N ASN A 123 0.37 18.71 6.63
CA ASN A 123 -0.99 18.82 7.18
C ASN A 123 -1.44 20.26 7.45
N SER A 124 -0.68 21.27 7.04
CA SER A 124 -1.02 22.67 7.25
C SER A 124 -1.95 23.20 6.15
N ALA A 125 -2.58 24.36 6.37
CA ALA A 125 -3.34 25.06 5.32
C ALA A 125 -2.49 25.32 4.06
N ARG A 126 -1.19 25.57 4.25
CA ARG A 126 -0.23 25.77 3.15
C ARG A 126 0.04 24.47 2.37
N ASP A 127 0.06 23.32 3.05
CA ASP A 127 0.22 22.02 2.40
C ASP A 127 -0.99 21.65 1.53
N GLN A 128 -2.16 22.19 1.86
CA GLN A 128 -3.40 22.01 1.10
C GLN A 128 -3.56 22.98 -0.07
N ASP A 129 -2.73 24.02 -0.17
CA ASP A 129 -2.81 24.98 -1.27
C ASP A 129 -2.33 24.31 -2.58
N PRO A 130 -3.21 24.13 -3.59
CA PRO A 130 -2.83 23.50 -4.85
C PRO A 130 -1.87 24.36 -5.69
N ASN A 131 -1.77 25.66 -5.41
CA ASN A 131 -0.87 26.58 -6.11
C ASN A 131 0.56 26.53 -5.57
N ILE A 132 0.78 25.83 -4.46
CA ILE A 132 2.11 25.64 -3.88
C ILE A 132 2.56 24.21 -4.13
N GLN A 133 3.60 24.02 -4.92
CA GLN A 133 4.23 22.72 -5.09
C GLN A 133 5.23 22.47 -3.96
N LYS A 134 5.02 21.41 -3.19
CA LYS A 134 5.97 20.98 -2.16
C LYS A 134 6.97 20.01 -2.79
N VAL A 135 8.26 20.30 -2.70
CA VAL A 135 9.32 19.51 -3.35
C VAL A 135 10.27 18.93 -2.31
N ILE A 136 10.42 17.60 -2.32
CA ILE A 136 11.43 16.84 -1.57
C ILE A 136 12.25 16.08 -2.60
N ARG A 137 13.50 16.47 -2.82
CA ARG A 137 14.31 15.87 -3.88
C ARG A 137 15.75 15.59 -3.50
N ASN A 138 16.35 14.61 -4.16
CA ASN A 138 17.78 14.28 -4.04
C ASN A 138 18.25 14.04 -2.59
N CYS A 139 17.35 13.69 -1.67
CA CYS A 139 17.66 13.52 -0.26
C CYS A 139 17.84 12.04 0.11
N THR A 140 18.58 11.78 1.17
CA THR A 140 18.74 10.42 1.73
C THR A 140 18.12 10.36 3.12
N PHE A 141 17.24 9.39 3.34
CA PHE A 141 16.59 9.10 4.62
C PHE A 141 16.99 7.70 5.06
N ARG A 142 17.67 7.57 6.21
CA ARG A 142 18.13 6.25 6.63
C ARG A 142 18.23 6.00 8.13
N ASN A 143 18.28 4.72 8.48
CA ASN A 143 18.56 4.19 9.83
C ASN A 143 17.62 4.75 10.91
N SER A 144 16.33 4.90 10.62
CA SER A 144 15.36 5.50 11.55
C SER A 144 14.22 4.56 11.87
N ALA A 145 13.66 4.66 13.08
CA ALA A 145 12.44 4.01 13.50
C ALA A 145 11.15 4.81 13.17
N MET A 146 11.26 5.89 12.39
CA MET A 146 10.15 6.78 12.06
C MET A 146 9.97 6.91 10.55
N ALA A 147 8.72 7.10 10.10
CA ALA A 147 8.47 7.45 8.69
C ALA A 147 9.16 8.76 8.32
N ALA A 148 9.78 8.82 7.15
CA ALA A 148 10.47 10.01 6.67
C ALA A 148 9.46 11.09 6.28
N ILE A 149 8.42 10.69 5.52
CA ILE A 149 7.42 11.57 4.96
C ILE A 149 6.03 11.06 5.32
N VAL A 150 5.20 11.96 5.85
CA VAL A 150 3.79 11.70 6.15
C VAL A 150 2.92 12.76 5.51
N LEU A 151 2.02 12.35 4.61
CA LEU A 151 1.10 13.21 3.88
C LEU A 151 -0.32 13.02 4.44
N GLN A 152 -0.77 13.88 5.34
CA GLN A 152 -2.08 13.73 6.01
C GLN A 152 -3.17 14.56 5.34
N ASN A 153 -2.80 15.72 4.83
CA ASN A 153 -3.71 16.63 4.13
C ASN A 153 -2.88 17.55 3.23
N ALA A 154 -2.40 17.01 2.11
CA ALA A 154 -1.43 17.67 1.25
C ALA A 154 -1.84 17.56 -0.21
N LYS A 155 -1.62 18.64 -0.96
CA LYS A 155 -1.83 18.68 -2.40
C LYS A 155 -0.56 19.07 -3.14
N ASN A 156 -0.41 18.68 -4.40
CA ASN A 156 0.69 19.12 -5.26
C ASN A 156 2.07 18.88 -4.60
N VAL A 157 2.38 17.62 -4.35
CA VAL A 157 3.64 17.20 -3.72
C VAL A 157 4.48 16.41 -4.73
N LEU A 158 5.75 16.78 -4.85
CA LEU A 158 6.75 16.10 -5.66
C LEU A 158 7.84 15.52 -4.75
N ILE A 159 7.99 14.20 -4.79
CA ILE A 159 9.01 13.44 -4.07
C ILE A 159 9.86 12.72 -5.11
N GLU A 160 11.06 13.22 -5.39
CA GLU A 160 11.88 12.69 -6.50
C GLU A 160 13.37 12.52 -6.24
N GLY A 161 13.99 11.49 -6.82
CA GLY A 161 15.44 11.31 -6.73
C GLY A 161 15.96 11.02 -5.32
N ASN A 162 15.10 10.62 -4.39
CA ASN A 162 15.48 10.36 -3.00
C ASN A 162 15.88 8.89 -2.79
N THR A 163 16.64 8.64 -1.73
CA THR A 163 16.96 7.30 -1.23
C THR A 163 16.34 7.12 0.16
N PHE A 164 15.60 6.04 0.36
CA PHE A 164 15.05 5.60 1.63
C PHE A 164 15.67 4.24 1.97
N GLU A 165 16.45 4.16 3.05
CA GLU A 165 17.21 2.95 3.38
C GLU A 165 17.10 2.58 4.87
N ASN A 166 16.80 1.32 5.18
CA ASN A 166 16.85 0.81 6.56
C ASN A 166 15.99 1.65 7.53
N ILE A 167 14.79 2.02 7.12
CA ILE A 167 13.79 2.69 7.96
C ILE A 167 12.97 1.60 8.67
N ARG A 168 13.30 1.33 9.93
CA ARG A 168 12.93 0.13 10.70
C ARG A 168 12.84 0.42 12.19
N THR A 169 11.82 -0.10 12.86
CA THR A 169 11.72 0.01 14.34
C THR A 169 12.61 -1.01 15.04
N ARG A 170 12.88 -2.16 14.39
CA ARG A 170 13.52 -3.34 14.98
C ARG A 170 12.75 -3.92 16.18
N ILE A 171 11.47 -3.58 16.31
CA ILE A 171 10.55 -4.10 17.31
C ILE A 171 9.60 -5.06 16.60
N ALA A 172 9.59 -6.32 17.02
CA ALA A 172 8.77 -7.35 16.40
C ALA A 172 7.29 -6.95 16.38
N GLY A 173 6.65 -7.01 15.20
CA GLY A 173 5.24 -6.63 15.05
C GLY A 173 4.95 -5.15 14.81
N ASP A 174 6.00 -4.30 14.77
CA ASP A 174 5.90 -2.85 14.68
C ASP A 174 6.57 -2.32 13.40
N GLY A 175 5.81 -2.34 12.31
CA GLY A 175 6.26 -1.86 11.01
C GLY A 175 6.30 -0.33 10.88
N VAL A 176 7.27 0.17 10.12
CA VAL A 176 7.35 1.60 9.75
C VAL A 176 7.50 1.75 8.24
N HIS A 177 6.67 2.62 7.66
CA HIS A 177 6.68 2.92 6.23
C HIS A 177 7.68 4.05 5.92
N ALA A 178 8.27 4.07 4.73
CA ALA A 178 9.14 5.19 4.34
C ALA A 178 8.31 6.45 4.03
N ILE A 179 7.27 6.29 3.22
CA ILE A 179 6.26 7.31 2.93
C ILE A 179 4.89 6.78 3.36
N ASN A 180 4.23 7.50 4.26
CA ASN A 180 2.88 7.19 4.68
C ASN A 180 1.90 8.27 4.21
N ILE A 181 0.85 7.89 3.49
CA ILE A 181 -0.20 8.78 3.02
C ILE A 181 -1.52 8.40 3.73
N PRO A 182 -1.62 8.65 5.06
CA PRO A 182 -2.83 8.32 5.80
C PRO A 182 -3.94 9.31 5.43
N CYS A 183 -5.16 8.80 5.25
CA CYS A 183 -6.33 9.63 4.99
C CYS A 183 -7.41 9.36 6.05
N PRO A 184 -7.28 9.97 7.24
CA PRO A 184 -8.34 9.93 8.25
C PRO A 184 -9.57 10.72 7.78
N ALA A 185 -10.70 10.61 8.48
CA ALA A 185 -11.92 11.32 8.13
C ALA A 185 -11.69 12.83 7.92
N GLY A 186 -12.11 13.35 6.75
CA GLY A 186 -11.98 14.77 6.39
C GLY A 186 -10.66 15.18 5.73
N CYS A 187 -9.75 14.24 5.41
CA CYS A 187 -8.56 14.51 4.60
C CYS A 187 -8.92 14.92 3.16
N ALA A 188 -8.00 15.62 2.50
CA ALA A 188 -8.03 15.93 1.07
C ALA A 188 -6.62 15.86 0.48
N ILE A 189 -6.24 14.69 -0.03
CA ILE A 189 -4.93 14.44 -0.62
C ILE A 189 -5.07 14.32 -2.14
N ASP A 190 -4.30 15.11 -2.87
CA ASP A 190 -4.46 15.24 -4.32
C ASP A 190 -3.14 15.60 -5.01
N ASN A 191 -2.93 15.10 -6.23
CA ASN A 191 -1.80 15.46 -7.09
C ASN A 191 -0.44 15.20 -6.40
N ILE A 192 -0.17 13.93 -6.08
CA ILE A 192 1.07 13.49 -5.42
C ILE A 192 1.90 12.71 -6.43
N THR A 193 3.15 13.10 -6.63
CA THR A 193 4.10 12.41 -7.51
C THR A 193 5.28 11.90 -6.71
N ILE A 194 5.51 10.59 -6.74
CA ILE A 194 6.64 9.89 -6.12
C ILE A 194 7.40 9.20 -7.25
N ARG A 195 8.56 9.74 -7.65
CA ARG A 195 9.27 9.24 -8.82
C ARG A 195 10.79 9.16 -8.71
N ASN A 196 11.40 8.24 -9.44
CA ASN A 196 12.87 8.11 -9.51
C ASN A 196 13.53 7.98 -8.13
N ASN A 197 12.83 7.39 -7.15
CA ASN A 197 13.38 7.16 -5.80
C ASN A 197 13.85 5.70 -5.67
N VAL A 198 14.73 5.46 -4.70
CA VAL A 198 15.16 4.12 -4.28
C VAL A 198 14.64 3.85 -2.87
N PHE A 199 13.97 2.72 -2.69
CA PHE A 199 13.50 2.22 -1.40
C PHE A 199 14.19 0.88 -1.13
N LYS A 200 14.88 0.80 0.00
CA LYS A 200 15.65 -0.38 0.39
C LYS A 200 15.44 -0.70 1.86
N ASP A 201 15.09 -1.95 2.15
CA ASP A 201 15.04 -2.47 3.53
C ASP A 201 14.13 -1.65 4.46
N ILE A 202 12.93 -1.32 3.99
CA ILE A 202 11.91 -0.63 4.78
C ILE A 202 11.20 -1.63 5.70
N GLY A 203 10.90 -1.29 6.94
CA GLY A 203 10.33 -2.23 7.92
C GLY A 203 8.92 -2.69 7.57
N ALA A 204 8.08 -1.76 7.08
CA ALA A 204 6.78 -2.04 6.48
C ALA A 204 6.82 -1.76 4.97
N ASP A 205 6.03 -0.78 4.51
CA ASP A 205 5.89 -0.48 3.09
C ASP A 205 6.82 0.65 2.64
N GLY A 206 7.34 0.55 1.42
CA GLY A 206 8.00 1.70 0.79
C GLY A 206 7.04 2.89 0.70
N VAL A 207 5.84 2.67 0.16
CA VAL A 207 4.76 3.66 0.12
C VAL A 207 3.44 3.00 0.54
N GLN A 208 2.80 3.52 1.58
CA GLN A 208 1.43 3.16 1.94
C GLN A 208 0.47 4.30 1.57
N ILE A 209 -0.61 3.98 0.86
CA ILE A 209 -1.68 4.91 0.46
C ILE A 209 -2.99 4.54 1.14
N GLY A 210 -3.59 5.50 1.84
CA GLY A 210 -4.89 5.31 2.48
C GLY A 210 -4.79 4.63 3.84
N GLN A 211 -5.94 4.48 4.50
CA GLN A 211 -6.09 3.71 5.75
C GLN A 211 -7.58 3.47 6.04
N ASP A 212 -8.35 4.56 6.13
CA ASP A 212 -9.74 4.54 6.61
C ASP A 212 -10.74 5.23 5.65
N THR A 213 -10.31 6.21 4.86
CA THR A 213 -11.21 6.97 3.97
C THR A 213 -10.67 7.15 2.56
N ARG A 214 -11.55 7.63 1.67
CA ARG A 214 -11.39 7.59 0.22
C ARG A 214 -10.68 8.80 -0.40
N ASN A 215 -10.45 9.89 0.32
CA ASN A 215 -10.06 11.17 -0.31
C ASN A 215 -8.55 11.28 -0.66
N VAL A 216 -7.99 10.25 -1.31
CA VAL A 216 -6.61 10.23 -1.83
C VAL A 216 -6.65 9.96 -3.32
N THR A 217 -6.56 11.00 -4.13
CA THR A 217 -6.71 10.92 -5.59
C THR A 217 -5.50 11.50 -6.32
N ASN A 218 -5.36 11.20 -7.61
CA ASN A 218 -4.27 11.64 -8.48
C ASN A 218 -2.88 11.40 -7.87
N VAL A 219 -2.62 10.14 -7.48
CA VAL A 219 -1.31 9.72 -6.97
C VAL A 219 -0.55 8.96 -8.05
N PHE A 220 0.70 9.35 -8.27
CA PHE A 220 1.59 8.79 -9.28
C PHE A 220 2.85 8.24 -8.60
N ILE A 221 3.04 6.92 -8.64
CA ILE A 221 4.25 6.23 -8.19
C ILE A 221 4.97 5.72 -9.43
N GLN A 222 6.04 6.42 -9.84
CA GLN A 222 6.62 6.28 -11.18
C GLN A 222 8.12 6.01 -11.16
N ASN A 223 8.60 5.00 -11.89
CA ASN A 223 10.03 4.78 -12.11
C ASN A 223 10.87 4.71 -10.83
N ASN A 224 10.32 4.15 -9.75
CA ASN A 224 11.07 3.91 -8.51
C ASN A 224 11.62 2.49 -8.49
N GLU A 225 12.67 2.28 -7.69
CA GLU A 225 13.20 0.95 -7.37
C GLU A 225 12.87 0.61 -5.92
N PHE A 226 12.21 -0.53 -5.71
CA PHE A 226 11.87 -1.07 -4.40
C PHE A 226 12.58 -2.40 -4.22
N SER A 227 13.37 -2.51 -3.16
CA SER A 227 14.10 -3.72 -2.82
C SER A 227 13.96 -4.05 -1.34
N ALA A 228 13.80 -5.34 -1.07
CA ALA A 228 13.83 -5.90 0.27
C ALA A 228 14.80 -7.08 0.32
N GLN A 229 15.13 -7.50 1.54
CA GLN A 229 15.88 -8.72 1.81
C GLN A 229 15.07 -9.64 2.71
N GLU A 230 15.53 -10.87 2.89
CA GLU A 230 14.87 -11.80 3.79
C GLU A 230 14.79 -11.23 5.22
N GLY A 231 13.58 -11.24 5.77
CA GLY A 231 13.28 -10.71 7.09
C GLY A 231 13.16 -9.20 7.21
N VAL A 232 13.00 -8.50 6.08
CA VAL A 232 12.74 -7.07 6.02
C VAL A 232 11.69 -6.80 4.94
N GLY A 233 10.86 -5.76 5.11
CA GLY A 233 9.90 -5.34 4.10
C GLY A 233 8.59 -6.09 4.19
N GLU A 234 7.50 -5.31 4.19
CA GLU A 234 6.16 -5.82 4.04
C GLU A 234 5.77 -5.81 2.55
N ASN A 235 5.80 -4.63 1.93
CA ASN A 235 5.54 -4.41 0.50
C ASN A 235 6.38 -3.25 -0.08
N GLY A 236 6.48 -3.18 -1.41
CA GLY A 236 6.98 -1.97 -2.07
C GLY A 236 5.93 -0.87 -2.02
N VAL A 237 4.72 -1.20 -2.46
CA VAL A 237 3.55 -0.31 -2.45
C VAL A 237 2.34 -1.04 -1.86
N ASP A 238 1.67 -0.41 -0.89
CA ASP A 238 0.39 -0.86 -0.33
C ASP A 238 -0.69 0.21 -0.59
N VAL A 239 -1.74 -0.17 -1.32
CA VAL A 239 -2.92 0.68 -1.56
C VAL A 239 -4.09 0.14 -0.73
N LYS A 240 -4.43 0.88 0.33
CA LYS A 240 -5.31 0.47 1.40
C LYS A 240 -6.52 1.40 1.52
N GLY A 241 -7.59 1.05 0.80
CA GLY A 241 -8.86 1.78 0.85
C GLY A 241 -8.84 3.22 0.29
N ALA A 242 -7.97 3.51 -0.67
CA ALA A 242 -7.87 4.79 -1.35
C ALA A 242 -8.74 4.87 -2.64
N GLU A 243 -9.13 6.08 -3.06
CA GLU A 243 -9.93 6.31 -4.27
C GLU A 243 -9.16 7.08 -5.34
N GLY A 244 -8.81 6.38 -6.41
CA GLY A 244 -7.98 6.91 -7.46
C GLY A 244 -8.60 7.99 -8.36
N PRO A 245 -7.88 8.37 -9.42
CA PRO A 245 -6.88 7.52 -10.05
C PRO A 245 -5.56 7.44 -9.28
N ILE A 246 -5.07 6.20 -9.09
CA ILE A 246 -3.73 5.90 -8.56
C ILE A 246 -2.98 5.16 -9.65
N TYR A 247 -1.82 5.68 -10.06
CA TYR A 247 -0.96 5.09 -11.07
C TYR A 247 0.31 4.56 -10.43
N ILE A 248 0.57 3.27 -10.60
CA ILE A 248 1.83 2.61 -10.21
C ILE A 248 2.48 2.15 -11.52
N THR A 249 3.45 2.92 -12.01
CA THR A 249 3.97 2.76 -13.39
C THR A 249 5.48 2.76 -13.49
N GLY A 250 6.05 1.89 -14.32
CA GLY A 250 7.50 1.88 -14.61
C GLY A 250 8.40 1.52 -13.43
N ASN A 251 7.87 0.99 -12.33
CA ASN A 251 8.66 0.67 -11.15
C ASN A 251 9.31 -0.71 -11.26
N LYS A 252 10.42 -0.88 -10.54
CA LYS A 252 11.12 -2.16 -10.39
C LYS A 252 11.02 -2.61 -8.94
N MET A 253 10.50 -3.80 -8.68
CA MET A 253 10.23 -4.28 -7.32
C MET A 253 10.66 -5.73 -7.11
N HIS A 254 11.54 -5.95 -6.13
CA HIS A 254 12.07 -7.29 -5.87
C HIS A 254 12.48 -7.55 -4.41
N GLY A 255 12.63 -8.83 -4.07
CA GLY A 255 13.16 -9.28 -2.78
C GLY A 255 12.13 -9.35 -1.64
N PHE A 256 10.86 -9.06 -1.88
CA PHE A 256 9.82 -9.11 -0.82
C PHE A 256 9.55 -10.56 -0.39
N ARG A 257 9.55 -10.80 0.93
CA ARG A 257 9.42 -12.13 1.55
C ARG A 257 8.25 -12.15 2.54
N PRO A 258 7.76 -13.33 2.95
CA PRO A 258 6.71 -13.38 3.96
C PRO A 258 7.23 -12.74 5.23
N CYS A 259 6.50 -11.72 5.69
CA CYS A 259 6.88 -11.01 6.88
C CYS A 259 6.23 -11.67 8.10
N ARG A 260 7.03 -12.40 8.88
CA ARG A 260 6.61 -13.17 10.06
C ARG A 260 6.78 -12.34 11.33
N SER A 261 5.67 -11.79 11.79
CA SER A 261 5.57 -11.01 13.02
C SER A 261 4.97 -11.84 14.16
N PRO A 262 4.93 -11.35 15.40
CA PRO A 262 4.21 -12.03 16.49
C PRO A 262 2.71 -12.25 16.20
N LYS A 263 2.16 -11.52 15.21
CA LYS A 263 0.75 -11.61 14.78
C LYS A 263 0.52 -12.66 13.70
N THR A 264 1.58 -13.21 13.08
CA THR A 264 1.43 -14.21 12.03
C THR A 264 1.31 -15.63 12.59
N THR A 265 0.89 -16.58 11.75
CA THR A 265 0.88 -18.01 12.09
C THR A 265 1.71 -18.78 11.04
N PRO A 266 2.87 -19.37 11.40
CA PRO A 266 3.49 -19.32 12.73
C PRO A 266 3.96 -17.89 13.10
N PRO A 267 4.05 -17.57 14.40
CA PRO A 267 4.57 -16.29 14.85
C PRO A 267 6.05 -16.16 14.50
N GLY A 268 6.51 -14.94 14.25
CA GLY A 268 7.92 -14.61 14.03
C GLY A 268 8.36 -13.37 14.79
N ILE A 269 9.57 -12.91 14.50
CA ILE A 269 10.26 -11.83 15.23
C ILE A 269 10.53 -10.58 14.37
N GLN A 270 9.95 -10.52 13.17
CA GLN A 270 10.23 -9.43 12.22
C GLN A 270 9.45 -8.17 12.60
N ASP A 271 10.03 -7.01 12.29
CA ASP A 271 9.56 -5.68 12.65
C ASP A 271 8.55 -5.11 11.64
N CYS A 272 7.59 -5.94 11.24
CA CYS A 272 6.50 -5.62 10.34
C CYS A 272 5.18 -6.08 10.94
N THR A 273 4.04 -5.70 10.34
CA THR A 273 2.75 -6.09 10.89
C THR A 273 2.31 -7.48 10.44
N GLY A 274 2.74 -7.90 9.25
CA GLY A 274 2.60 -9.25 8.73
C GLY A 274 2.07 -9.21 7.30
N SER A 275 2.81 -9.81 6.38
CA SER A 275 2.47 -9.86 4.96
C SER A 275 2.92 -11.17 4.35
N SER A 276 2.26 -11.57 3.27
CA SER A 276 2.64 -12.75 2.51
C SER A 276 3.84 -12.49 1.57
N GLY A 277 4.34 -11.24 1.49
CA GLY A 277 5.45 -10.81 0.63
C GLY A 277 5.10 -10.41 -0.82
N PRO A 278 3.96 -9.74 -1.13
CA PRO A 278 3.79 -9.08 -2.42
C PRO A 278 4.77 -7.92 -2.65
N ALA A 279 5.16 -7.65 -3.89
CA ALA A 279 5.76 -6.36 -4.23
C ALA A 279 4.72 -5.22 -4.18
N ILE A 280 3.51 -5.46 -4.70
CA ILE A 280 2.39 -4.53 -4.65
C ILE A 280 1.18 -5.22 -4.00
N THR A 281 0.52 -4.55 -3.07
CA THR A 281 -0.77 -4.96 -2.50
C THR A 281 -1.83 -3.90 -2.77
N ILE A 282 -3.03 -4.34 -3.16
CA ILE A 282 -4.21 -3.48 -3.34
C ILE A 282 -5.38 -4.13 -2.62
N HIS A 283 -5.89 -3.51 -1.55
CA HIS A 283 -6.94 -4.09 -0.74
C HIS A 283 -7.81 -3.04 -0.01
N ASP A 284 -8.75 -3.50 0.81
CA ASP A 284 -9.62 -2.63 1.60
C ASP A 284 -8.90 -1.96 2.79
N GLY A 285 -9.52 -0.90 3.30
CA GLY A 285 -9.09 -0.23 4.52
C GLY A 285 -9.09 -1.16 5.75
N GLY A 286 -8.36 -0.74 6.78
CA GLY A 286 -8.21 -1.50 8.02
C GLY A 286 -9.49 -1.53 8.82
N ILE A 287 -9.84 -0.39 9.43
CA ILE A 287 -10.98 -0.27 10.36
C ILE A 287 -12.28 -0.10 9.58
N ILE A 288 -12.27 0.86 8.65
CA ILE A 288 -13.38 1.06 7.72
C ILE A 288 -13.05 0.24 6.48
N LYS A 289 -13.88 -0.76 6.20
CA LYS A 289 -13.76 -1.69 5.06
C LYS A 289 -14.10 -1.02 3.73
N THR A 290 -13.36 0.05 3.45
CA THR A 290 -13.44 0.82 2.23
C THR A 290 -12.54 0.16 1.19
N PRO A 291 -13.06 -0.36 0.07
CA PRO A 291 -12.23 -0.97 -0.95
C PRO A 291 -11.38 0.07 -1.70
N ALA A 292 -10.17 -0.31 -2.10
CA ALA A 292 -9.40 0.46 -3.06
C ALA A 292 -10.13 0.57 -4.41
N PHE A 293 -10.13 1.75 -5.02
CA PHE A 293 -10.86 2.03 -6.25
C PHE A 293 -9.97 2.73 -7.29
N ASN A 294 -10.10 2.37 -8.56
CA ASN A 294 -9.46 3.04 -9.69
C ASN A 294 -7.92 3.08 -9.59
N VAL A 295 -7.32 1.90 -9.49
CA VAL A 295 -5.86 1.72 -9.44
C VAL A 295 -5.38 1.12 -10.76
N ILE A 296 -4.34 1.74 -11.33
CA ILE A 296 -3.71 1.32 -12.57
C ILE A 296 -2.26 0.91 -12.25
N VAL A 297 -1.96 -0.37 -12.46
CA VAL A 297 -0.63 -0.96 -12.32
C VAL A 297 -0.11 -1.28 -13.72
N GLU A 298 0.87 -0.51 -14.20
CA GLU A 298 1.33 -0.66 -15.58
C GLU A 298 2.85 -0.60 -15.79
N ASN A 299 3.35 -1.36 -16.76
CA ASN A 299 4.76 -1.30 -17.17
C ASN A 299 5.78 -1.49 -16.03
N ASN A 300 5.42 -2.21 -14.97
CA ASN A 300 6.33 -2.49 -13.86
C ASN A 300 7.10 -3.80 -14.08
N GLU A 301 8.26 -3.93 -13.45
CA GLU A 301 9.01 -5.17 -13.33
C GLU A 301 8.88 -5.71 -11.89
N LEU A 302 8.17 -6.83 -11.73
CA LEU A 302 7.86 -7.42 -10.42
C LEU A 302 8.45 -8.83 -10.37
N TYR A 303 9.57 -9.00 -9.67
CA TYR A 303 10.31 -10.25 -9.70
C TYR A 303 10.99 -10.62 -8.39
N ASP A 304 11.31 -11.89 -8.21
CA ASP A 304 11.96 -12.38 -6.98
C ASP A 304 11.23 -11.91 -5.71
N ASN A 305 9.90 -11.97 -5.72
CA ASN A 305 9.04 -11.75 -4.55
C ASN A 305 8.31 -13.04 -4.22
N VAL A 306 7.52 -13.08 -3.14
CA VAL A 306 6.58 -14.21 -2.97
C VAL A 306 5.45 -14.09 -4.00
N TYR A 307 4.89 -12.89 -4.10
CA TYR A 307 3.89 -12.51 -5.09
C TYR A 307 4.37 -11.27 -5.84
N GLY A 308 4.21 -11.22 -7.16
CA GLY A 308 4.41 -9.97 -7.89
C GLY A 308 3.38 -8.91 -7.47
N LEU A 309 2.11 -9.29 -7.50
CA LEU A 309 0.98 -8.42 -7.19
C LEU A 309 -0.11 -9.20 -6.45
N SER A 310 -0.68 -8.61 -5.40
CA SER A 310 -1.87 -9.13 -4.71
C SER A 310 -3.00 -8.09 -4.73
N ILE A 311 -4.19 -8.49 -5.18
CA ILE A 311 -5.38 -7.63 -5.26
C ILE A 311 -6.53 -8.34 -4.55
N SER A 312 -7.13 -7.70 -3.55
CA SER A 312 -8.15 -8.37 -2.76
C SER A 312 -9.25 -7.49 -2.18
N ALA A 313 -10.15 -8.11 -1.41
CA ALA A 313 -11.04 -7.47 -0.45
C ALA A 313 -11.95 -6.39 -1.05
N GLY A 314 -12.64 -6.73 -2.13
CA GLY A 314 -13.63 -5.84 -2.75
C GLY A 314 -13.02 -4.70 -3.56
N ALA A 315 -11.70 -4.70 -3.82
CA ALA A 315 -11.08 -3.75 -4.73
C ALA A 315 -11.86 -3.65 -6.06
N LYS A 316 -11.90 -2.45 -6.65
CA LYS A 316 -12.77 -2.18 -7.80
C LYS A 316 -12.11 -1.28 -8.82
N ASN A 317 -12.40 -1.57 -10.10
CA ASN A 317 -11.87 -0.83 -11.25
C ASN A 317 -10.34 -0.84 -11.26
N ILE A 318 -9.77 -2.05 -11.17
CA ILE A 318 -8.33 -2.26 -11.16
C ILE A 318 -7.88 -2.63 -12.56
N THR A 319 -6.84 -1.97 -13.05
CA THR A 319 -6.21 -2.27 -14.34
C THR A 319 -4.78 -2.69 -14.13
N VAL A 320 -4.40 -3.87 -14.62
CA VAL A 320 -3.04 -4.41 -14.56
C VAL A 320 -2.57 -4.66 -15.99
N ARG A 321 -1.65 -3.85 -16.51
CA ARG A 321 -1.26 -3.95 -17.92
C ARG A 321 0.21 -3.75 -18.25
N GLY A 322 0.72 -4.45 -19.27
CA GLY A 322 2.09 -4.23 -19.75
C GLY A 322 3.19 -4.56 -18.75
N ASN A 323 2.90 -5.24 -17.64
CA ASN A 323 3.88 -5.56 -16.60
C ASN A 323 4.72 -6.78 -17.00
N ARG A 324 5.97 -6.82 -16.54
CA ARG A 324 6.85 -8.00 -16.57
C ARG A 324 6.88 -8.60 -15.17
N ILE A 325 6.25 -9.76 -14.99
CA ILE A 325 6.09 -10.38 -13.67
C ILE A 325 6.74 -11.76 -13.69
N PHE A 326 7.88 -11.92 -13.03
CA PHE A 326 8.69 -13.11 -13.26
C PHE A 326 9.47 -13.62 -12.06
N ASN A 327 9.75 -14.93 -12.04
CA ASN A 327 10.56 -15.58 -11.01
C ASN A 327 10.13 -15.26 -9.56
N ASN A 328 8.82 -15.06 -9.32
CA ASN A 328 8.29 -14.95 -7.97
C ASN A 328 8.18 -16.36 -7.36
N LEU A 329 8.40 -16.48 -6.06
CA LEU A 329 8.50 -17.76 -5.34
C LEU A 329 7.19 -18.54 -5.30
N GLN A 330 6.05 -17.87 -5.37
CA GLN A 330 4.74 -18.52 -5.43
C GLN A 330 3.93 -18.09 -6.63
N MET A 331 3.62 -16.80 -6.75
CA MET A 331 2.70 -16.33 -7.79
C MET A 331 3.14 -15.05 -8.48
N GLY A 332 2.76 -14.92 -9.75
CA GLY A 332 2.85 -13.63 -10.44
C GLY A 332 1.80 -12.66 -9.91
N ILE A 333 0.52 -13.00 -10.09
CA ILE A 333 -0.63 -12.21 -9.66
C ILE A 333 -1.57 -13.08 -8.82
N GLU A 334 -1.89 -12.63 -7.62
CA GLU A 334 -2.95 -13.17 -6.77
C GLU A 334 -4.14 -12.21 -6.76
N VAL A 335 -5.35 -12.75 -6.96
CA VAL A 335 -6.59 -11.99 -6.92
C VAL A 335 -7.64 -12.75 -6.11
N ASP A 336 -8.22 -12.10 -5.11
CA ASP A 336 -9.33 -12.66 -4.32
C ASP A 336 -10.45 -11.65 -4.05
N GLN A 337 -11.70 -12.02 -4.39
CA GLN A 337 -12.89 -11.21 -4.08
C GLN A 337 -12.83 -9.77 -4.64
N VAL A 338 -12.52 -9.59 -5.92
CA VAL A 338 -12.43 -8.27 -6.57
C VAL A 338 -13.70 -7.97 -7.39
N TYR A 339 -14.22 -6.74 -7.34
CA TYR A 339 -15.41 -6.37 -8.12
C TYR A 339 -15.09 -6.22 -9.61
N SER A 340 -14.15 -5.34 -9.97
CA SER A 340 -13.86 -5.08 -11.39
C SER A 340 -12.37 -5.07 -11.64
N LEU A 341 -11.93 -5.89 -12.59
CA LEU A 341 -10.52 -6.14 -12.89
C LEU A 341 -10.29 -6.31 -14.40
N SER A 342 -9.24 -5.68 -14.92
CA SER A 342 -8.70 -5.93 -16.25
C SER A 342 -7.22 -6.27 -16.13
N ILE A 343 -6.81 -7.45 -16.60
CA ILE A 343 -5.42 -7.89 -16.68
C ILE A 343 -5.07 -8.05 -18.15
N SER A 344 -4.25 -7.17 -18.72
CA SER A 344 -3.95 -7.23 -20.15
C SER A 344 -2.52 -6.93 -20.58
N GLY A 345 -2.04 -7.61 -21.63
CA GLY A 345 -0.72 -7.30 -22.21
C GLY A 345 0.47 -7.56 -21.27
N ASN A 346 0.30 -8.33 -20.19
CA ASN A 346 1.38 -8.61 -19.24
C ASN A 346 2.22 -9.80 -19.74
N THR A 347 3.51 -9.82 -19.41
CA THR A 347 4.39 -10.98 -19.61
C THR A 347 4.68 -11.63 -18.26
N LEU A 348 4.25 -12.87 -18.08
CA LEU A 348 4.45 -13.65 -16.86
C LEU A 348 5.34 -14.85 -17.13
N SER A 349 6.46 -14.97 -16.43
CA SER A 349 7.44 -16.03 -16.69
C SER A 349 8.11 -16.58 -15.43
N GLY A 350 8.38 -17.89 -15.38
CA GLY A 350 9.14 -18.49 -14.27
C GLY A 350 8.49 -18.41 -12.88
N ASN A 351 7.24 -17.97 -12.77
CA ASN A 351 6.44 -18.08 -11.54
C ASN A 351 5.84 -19.50 -11.45
N PRO A 352 5.77 -20.14 -10.28
CA PRO A 352 5.08 -21.42 -10.12
C PRO A 352 3.61 -21.33 -10.55
N THR A 353 2.91 -20.27 -10.11
CA THR A 353 1.59 -19.89 -10.61
C THR A 353 1.65 -18.50 -11.23
N HIS A 354 1.22 -18.32 -12.48
CA HIS A 354 1.23 -17.00 -13.10
C HIS A 354 0.12 -16.11 -12.54
N ILE A 355 -1.10 -16.63 -12.54
CA ILE A 355 -2.28 -15.93 -12.03
C ILE A 355 -3.11 -16.92 -11.22
N LEU A 356 -3.46 -16.54 -10.00
CA LEU A 356 -4.51 -17.18 -9.21
C LEU A 356 -5.69 -16.22 -9.08
N LEU A 357 -6.84 -16.62 -9.62
CA LEU A 357 -8.10 -15.88 -9.47
C LEU A 357 -9.03 -16.65 -8.55
N SER A 358 -9.45 -16.05 -7.44
CA SER A 358 -10.39 -16.62 -6.49
C SER A 358 -11.59 -15.69 -6.31
N LYS A 359 -12.81 -16.24 -6.37
CA LYS A 359 -14.06 -15.51 -6.08
C LYS A 359 -14.17 -14.15 -6.80
N THR A 360 -13.66 -14.09 -8.03
CA THR A 360 -13.57 -12.89 -8.85
C THR A 360 -14.19 -13.18 -10.23
N PRO A 361 -15.02 -12.28 -10.78
CA PRO A 361 -15.50 -11.04 -10.17
C PRO A 361 -16.53 -11.29 -9.06
N LEU A 362 -16.65 -10.36 -8.11
CA LEU A 362 -17.80 -10.28 -7.22
C LEU A 362 -19.08 -9.95 -8.00
N SER A 363 -20.25 -10.25 -7.43
CA SER A 363 -21.55 -10.00 -8.07
C SER A 363 -21.72 -8.53 -8.49
N GLY A 364 -22.13 -8.30 -9.74
CA GLY A 364 -22.23 -6.96 -10.36
C GLY A 364 -20.91 -6.39 -10.83
N GLY A 365 -19.84 -7.17 -10.72
CA GLY A 365 -18.50 -6.87 -11.19
C GLY A 365 -18.19 -7.33 -12.61
N SER A 366 -16.96 -7.11 -13.04
CA SER A 366 -16.46 -7.54 -14.35
C SER A 366 -15.00 -8.00 -14.26
N CYS A 367 -14.61 -8.97 -15.08
CA CYS A 367 -13.25 -9.44 -15.13
C CYS A 367 -12.85 -9.68 -16.59
N ALA A 368 -11.66 -9.21 -16.97
CA ALA A 368 -11.12 -9.42 -18.31
C ALA A 368 -9.64 -9.81 -18.24
N LEU A 369 -9.28 -10.90 -18.90
CA LEU A 369 -7.90 -11.34 -19.11
C LEU A 369 -7.63 -11.37 -20.62
N THR A 370 -6.83 -10.43 -21.13
CA THR A 370 -6.59 -10.33 -22.59
C THR A 370 -5.12 -10.14 -22.93
N ASP A 371 -4.64 -10.73 -24.02
CA ASP A 371 -3.30 -10.47 -24.58
C ASP A 371 -2.12 -10.68 -23.60
N ASN A 372 -2.28 -11.54 -22.58
CA ASN A 372 -1.20 -11.86 -21.65
C ASN A 372 -0.31 -12.98 -22.23
N THR A 373 1.01 -12.85 -22.06
CA THR A 373 2.00 -13.85 -22.47
C THR A 373 2.46 -14.64 -21.24
N PHE A 374 2.36 -15.97 -21.28
CA PHE A 374 2.74 -16.87 -20.20
C PHE A 374 3.89 -17.78 -20.63
N ILE A 375 4.98 -17.82 -19.86
CA ILE A 375 6.17 -18.63 -20.17
C ILE A 375 6.49 -19.54 -18.97
N GLY A 376 6.26 -20.85 -19.13
CA GLY A 376 6.34 -21.83 -18.03
C GLY A 376 5.11 -21.77 -17.11
N GLY A 377 5.20 -22.32 -15.90
CA GLY A 377 4.21 -22.14 -14.82
C GLY A 377 2.79 -22.67 -15.08
N VAL A 378 1.88 -22.44 -14.13
CA VAL A 378 0.45 -22.79 -14.21
C VAL A 378 -0.42 -21.55 -14.12
N ILE A 379 -1.54 -21.53 -14.83
CA ILE A 379 -2.61 -20.55 -14.64
C ILE A 379 -3.74 -21.24 -13.88
N ASN A 380 -4.18 -20.69 -12.74
CA ASN A 380 -5.25 -21.26 -11.93
C ASN A 380 -6.42 -20.27 -11.81
N ILE A 381 -7.51 -20.58 -12.50
CA ILE A 381 -8.71 -19.76 -12.51
C ILE A 381 -9.79 -20.48 -11.72
N LYS A 382 -10.08 -19.97 -10.51
CA LYS A 382 -11.21 -20.37 -9.65
C LYS A 382 -12.20 -19.21 -9.57
N GLY A 383 -12.67 -18.78 -10.74
CA GLY A 383 -13.52 -17.60 -10.93
C GLY A 383 -14.03 -17.50 -12.37
N GLY A 384 -14.95 -16.57 -12.64
CA GLY A 384 -15.57 -16.37 -13.94
C GLY A 384 -14.87 -15.30 -14.79
N CYS A 385 -13.56 -15.44 -14.94
CA CYS A 385 -12.78 -14.72 -15.95
C CYS A 385 -12.34 -15.73 -17.02
#